data_AF-A0A7Y7D2L0-F1
#
_entry.id   AF-A0A7Y7D2L0-F1
#
_cell.length_a   1.000
_cell.length_b   1.000
_cell.length_c   1.000
_cell.angle_alpha   90.00
_cell.angle_beta   90.00
_cell.angle_gamma   90.00
#
_symmetry.space_group_name_H-M   'P 1'
#
loop_
_entity.id
_entity.type
_entity.pdbx_description
1 polymer ?
#
loop_
_entity_poly.entity_id
_entity_poly.type
_entity_poly.pdbx_seq_one_letter_code
_entity_poly.pdbx_strand_id
1 'polypeptide(L)'
;MPEDLKQNWQELKEKLLSCDEDWQVWTNWYEDRLVGGPKPNGRLVIQSLERERILITDEDWKKGAAHVNGLIADMEARFQVPQQAPETIEVEVDDEGILHQRAPKEPEEEDGADDMLAGAWAGLKAQCGLLLGMREGQNDPEFQGAMQLYNIALGDSLKTTNIYQLGQMGIVLQQIASKVGEGYFESAASIIEGMALNHQEFIQHFKEWHEYQNRKPEAEPTAEAVGSARKFINFLIENGYCSEDLAEKLYLMIKAADAGQQFWRQLVLLAKNLFIAPMGKAVKQDKPDHLDETIELADQAEEFIENLSSPWYWAEIAIKRLRRLKTVRDQDKDAE
;
A
#
# COMPACT_ATOMS: atom_id res chain seq x y z
N MET A 1 -12.47 1.10 -35.20
CA MET A 1 -13.81 0.73 -35.71
C MET A 1 -13.79 0.85 -37.23
N PRO A 2 -14.34 -0.11 -38.00
CA PRO A 2 -14.55 0.02 -39.45
C PRO A 2 -15.36 1.27 -39.82
N GLU A 3 -15.11 1.88 -40.98
CA GLU A 3 -15.70 3.20 -41.32
C GLU A 3 -17.22 3.15 -41.47
N ASP A 4 -17.78 2.10 -42.07
CA ASP A 4 -19.24 1.94 -42.21
C ASP A 4 -19.94 1.87 -40.85
N LEU A 5 -19.33 1.21 -39.86
CA LEU A 5 -19.86 1.14 -38.49
C LEU A 5 -19.77 2.49 -37.78
N LYS A 6 -18.72 3.27 -38.06
CA LYS A 6 -18.55 4.60 -37.51
C LYS A 6 -19.59 5.56 -38.06
N GLN A 7 -19.89 5.50 -39.36
CA GLN A 7 -20.96 6.29 -39.97
C GLN A 7 -22.32 5.91 -39.38
N ASN A 8 -22.64 4.62 -39.32
CA ASN A 8 -23.89 4.13 -38.72
C ASN A 8 -24.03 4.57 -37.25
N TRP A 9 -22.93 4.58 -36.49
CA TRP A 9 -22.94 5.07 -35.11
C TRP A 9 -23.23 6.58 -35.04
N GLN A 10 -22.60 7.40 -35.88
CA GLN A 10 -22.85 8.85 -35.88
C GLN A 10 -24.31 9.18 -36.24
N GLU A 11 -24.87 8.50 -37.24
CA GLU A 11 -26.28 8.67 -37.61
C GLU A 11 -27.25 8.26 -36.48
N LEU A 12 -26.93 7.18 -35.75
CA LEU A 12 -27.70 6.76 -34.58
C LEU A 12 -27.58 7.77 -33.43
N LYS A 13 -26.35 8.21 -33.12
CA LYS A 13 -26.08 9.19 -32.06
C LYS A 13 -26.86 10.47 -32.32
N GLU A 14 -26.84 10.99 -33.54
CA GLU A 14 -27.59 12.20 -33.92
C GLU A 14 -29.09 12.04 -33.69
N LYS A 15 -29.67 10.91 -34.12
CA LYS A 15 -31.10 10.61 -33.89
C LYS A 15 -31.44 10.53 -32.40
N LEU A 16 -30.62 9.86 -31.59
CA LEU A 16 -30.83 9.77 -30.15
C LEU A 16 -30.77 11.15 -29.47
N LEU A 17 -29.75 11.95 -29.79
CA LEU A 17 -29.60 13.29 -29.22
C LEU A 17 -30.72 14.25 -29.66
N SER A 18 -31.35 14.03 -30.82
CA SER A 18 -32.49 14.83 -31.26
C SER A 18 -33.80 14.57 -30.48
N CYS A 19 -33.85 13.52 -29.66
CA CYS A 19 -35.05 13.16 -28.89
C CYS A 19 -35.23 13.96 -27.58
N ASP A 20 -34.21 14.70 -27.13
CA ASP A 20 -34.24 15.51 -25.88
C ASP A 20 -34.60 14.70 -24.60
N GLU A 21 -34.19 13.43 -24.54
CA GLU A 21 -34.43 12.51 -23.41
C GLU A 21 -33.12 12.15 -22.68
N ASP A 22 -32.19 13.09 -22.58
CA ASP A 22 -30.89 12.90 -21.93
C ASP A 22 -30.03 11.75 -22.48
N TRP A 23 -30.21 11.39 -23.76
CA TRP A 23 -29.45 10.33 -24.43
C TRP A 23 -27.93 10.54 -24.43
N GLN A 24 -27.45 11.75 -24.10
CA GLN A 24 -26.03 12.03 -23.93
C GLN A 24 -25.37 11.05 -22.96
N VAL A 25 -26.01 10.64 -21.87
CA VAL A 25 -25.38 9.77 -20.85
C VAL A 25 -24.88 8.44 -21.44
N TRP A 26 -25.66 7.81 -22.32
CA TRP A 26 -25.30 6.54 -22.95
C TRP A 26 -24.37 6.72 -24.15
N THR A 27 -24.61 7.74 -24.98
CA THR A 27 -23.73 8.01 -26.13
C THR A 27 -22.31 8.36 -25.67
N ASN A 28 -22.19 9.13 -24.60
CA ASN A 28 -20.96 9.45 -23.92
C ASN A 28 -20.27 8.21 -23.37
N TRP A 29 -20.98 7.41 -22.57
CA TRP A 29 -20.44 6.19 -22.00
C TRP A 29 -19.96 5.22 -23.07
N TYR A 30 -20.71 5.03 -24.16
CA TYR A 30 -20.31 4.16 -25.26
C TYR A 30 -19.05 4.66 -25.98
N GLU A 31 -18.97 5.97 -26.27
CA GLU A 31 -17.78 6.57 -26.86
C GLU A 31 -16.55 6.43 -25.97
N ASP A 32 -16.75 6.49 -24.64
CA ASP A 32 -15.65 6.25 -23.71
C ASP A 32 -15.11 4.83 -23.79
N ARG A 33 -16.01 3.84 -23.90
CA ARG A 33 -15.62 2.44 -24.03
C ARG A 33 -14.99 2.13 -25.38
N LEU A 34 -15.36 2.85 -26.44
CA LEU A 34 -14.71 2.74 -27.75
C LEU A 34 -13.27 3.24 -27.73
N VAL A 35 -12.99 4.33 -27.01
CA VAL A 35 -11.63 4.87 -26.87
C VAL A 35 -10.77 4.00 -25.96
N GLY A 36 -11.36 3.54 -24.84
CA GLY A 36 -10.67 2.75 -23.82
C GLY A 36 -9.65 3.55 -23.01
N GLY A 37 -8.86 2.84 -22.19
CA GLY A 37 -7.86 3.44 -21.30
C GLY A 37 -8.45 4.02 -20.00
N PRO A 38 -7.62 4.64 -19.15
CA PRO A 38 -8.02 5.13 -17.82
C PRO A 38 -8.77 6.47 -17.84
N LYS A 39 -8.61 7.27 -18.91
CA LYS A 39 -9.28 8.57 -19.11
C LYS A 39 -9.84 8.72 -20.53
N PRO A 40 -10.77 7.86 -20.95
CA PRO A 40 -11.35 7.94 -22.29
C PRO A 40 -12.06 9.29 -22.47
N ASN A 41 -11.81 9.97 -23.60
CA ASN A 41 -12.31 11.33 -23.89
C ASN A 41 -12.08 12.36 -22.75
N GLY A 42 -11.03 12.18 -21.95
CA GLY A 42 -10.73 13.05 -20.81
C GLY A 42 -11.62 12.84 -19.57
N ARG A 43 -12.55 11.87 -19.60
CA ARG A 43 -13.39 11.50 -18.45
C ARG A 43 -12.77 10.36 -17.67
N LEU A 44 -12.74 10.48 -16.35
CA LEU A 44 -12.31 9.41 -15.46
C LEU A 44 -13.38 8.31 -15.40
N VAL A 45 -12.95 7.04 -15.47
CA VAL A 45 -13.84 5.91 -15.19
C VAL A 45 -14.06 5.82 -13.68
N ILE A 46 -15.25 6.21 -13.23
CA ILE A 46 -15.62 6.22 -11.81
C ILE A 46 -16.37 4.92 -11.49
N GLN A 47 -15.73 3.98 -10.80
CA GLN A 47 -16.34 2.66 -10.52
C GLN A 47 -17.63 2.74 -9.70
N SER A 48 -17.72 3.67 -8.75
CA SER A 48 -18.93 3.89 -7.94
C SER A 48 -20.12 4.33 -8.79
N LEU A 49 -19.92 5.18 -9.79
CA LEU A 49 -20.96 5.58 -10.75
C LEU A 49 -21.45 4.39 -11.57
N GLU A 50 -20.54 3.53 -12.06
CA GLU A 50 -20.92 2.33 -12.82
C GLU A 50 -21.73 1.36 -11.96
N ARG A 51 -21.39 1.22 -10.67
CA ARG A 51 -22.16 0.43 -9.71
C ARG A 51 -23.56 1.00 -9.51
N GLU A 52 -23.71 2.31 -9.34
CA GLU A 52 -25.03 2.93 -9.16
C GLU A 52 -25.95 2.75 -10.39
N ARG A 53 -25.41 2.81 -11.61
CA ARG A 53 -26.17 2.53 -12.84
C ARG A 53 -26.74 1.12 -12.88
N ILE A 54 -25.95 0.13 -12.45
CA ILE A 54 -26.37 -1.28 -12.41
C ILE A 54 -27.45 -1.51 -11.34
N LEU A 55 -27.45 -0.69 -10.28
CA LEU A 55 -28.40 -0.77 -9.18
C LEU A 55 -29.73 -0.03 -9.42
N ILE A 56 -29.92 0.57 -10.60
CA ILE A 56 -31.23 1.14 -11.00
C ILE A 56 -32.27 0.01 -11.02
N THR A 57 -33.37 0.23 -10.31
CA THR A 57 -34.41 -0.79 -10.10
C THR A 57 -35.18 -1.12 -11.38
N ASP A 58 -35.69 -2.34 -11.48
CA ASP A 58 -36.56 -2.75 -12.59
C ASP A 58 -37.83 -1.87 -12.69
N GLU A 59 -38.32 -1.36 -11.56
CA GLU A 59 -39.44 -0.41 -11.51
C GLU A 59 -39.12 0.90 -12.23
N ASP A 60 -37.88 1.39 -12.12
CA ASP A 60 -37.44 2.59 -12.83
C ASP A 60 -37.24 2.33 -14.31
N TRP A 61 -36.69 1.17 -14.69
CA TRP A 61 -36.56 0.78 -16.10
C TRP A 61 -37.90 0.74 -16.84
N LYS A 62 -38.97 0.29 -16.15
CA LYS A 62 -40.33 0.24 -16.72
C LYS A 62 -40.94 1.62 -16.99
N LYS A 63 -40.39 2.70 -16.43
CA LYS A 63 -40.88 4.08 -16.65
C LYS A 63 -40.39 4.68 -17.98
N GLY A 64 -39.49 4.00 -18.68
CA GLY A 64 -39.01 4.40 -20.02
C GLY A 64 -37.67 5.13 -20.00
N ALA A 65 -37.13 5.36 -21.21
CA ALA A 65 -35.77 5.86 -21.41
C ALA A 65 -35.55 7.25 -20.81
N ALA A 66 -36.47 8.20 -21.04
CA ALA A 66 -36.37 9.55 -20.49
C ALA A 66 -36.19 9.56 -18.96
N HIS A 67 -36.94 8.70 -18.24
CA HIS A 67 -36.83 8.59 -16.78
C HIS A 67 -35.46 8.04 -16.36
N VAL A 68 -35.01 6.94 -16.96
CA VAL A 68 -33.75 6.30 -16.60
C VAL A 68 -32.55 7.19 -16.97
N ASN A 69 -32.58 7.83 -18.12
CA ASN A 69 -31.52 8.73 -18.57
C ASN A 69 -31.40 9.93 -17.62
N GLY A 70 -32.52 10.50 -17.17
CA GLY A 70 -32.54 11.55 -16.15
C GLY A 70 -31.93 11.10 -14.82
N LEU A 71 -32.27 9.90 -14.33
CA LEU A 71 -31.65 9.35 -13.12
C LEU A 71 -30.12 9.20 -13.27
N ILE A 72 -29.65 8.76 -14.43
CA ILE A 72 -28.21 8.63 -14.68
C ILE A 72 -27.53 10.00 -14.80
N ALA A 73 -28.20 10.99 -15.39
CA ALA A 73 -27.69 12.35 -15.45
C ALA A 73 -27.52 12.94 -14.03
N ASP A 74 -28.50 12.71 -13.15
CA ASP A 74 -28.40 13.10 -11.74
C ASP A 74 -27.27 12.37 -11.00
N MET A 75 -27.04 11.08 -11.30
CA MET A 75 -25.87 10.36 -10.81
C MET A 75 -24.57 11.00 -11.32
N GLU A 76 -24.42 11.22 -12.62
CA GLU A 76 -23.23 11.86 -13.21
C GLU A 76 -22.96 13.23 -12.60
N ALA A 77 -23.99 14.04 -12.34
CA ALA A 77 -23.86 15.33 -11.68
C ALA A 77 -23.32 15.22 -10.24
N ARG A 78 -23.74 14.20 -9.47
CA ARG A 78 -23.17 13.93 -8.13
C ARG A 78 -21.71 13.50 -8.17
N PHE A 79 -21.30 12.82 -9.24
CA PHE A 79 -19.93 12.32 -9.42
C PHE A 79 -19.02 13.26 -10.20
N GLN A 80 -19.53 14.38 -10.71
CA GLN A 80 -18.69 15.46 -11.19
C GLN A 80 -17.93 16.03 -10.00
N VAL A 81 -16.70 15.52 -9.83
CA VAL A 81 -15.69 16.19 -9.01
C VAL A 81 -15.64 17.62 -9.52
N PRO A 82 -15.84 18.64 -8.66
CA PRO A 82 -15.63 20.01 -9.07
C PRO A 82 -14.28 20.03 -9.78
N GLN A 83 -14.25 20.44 -11.05
CA GLN A 83 -12.97 20.70 -11.69
C GLN A 83 -12.26 21.65 -10.74
N GLN A 84 -11.22 21.16 -10.05
CA GLN A 84 -10.32 22.05 -9.34
C GLN A 84 -9.98 23.11 -10.36
N ALA A 85 -10.32 24.36 -10.04
CA ALA A 85 -9.99 25.47 -10.91
C ALA A 85 -8.51 25.29 -11.24
N PRO A 86 -8.12 25.22 -12.53
CA PRO A 86 -6.73 25.02 -12.89
C PRO A 86 -5.94 26.03 -12.09
N GLU A 87 -5.00 25.55 -11.26
CA GLU A 87 -4.19 26.45 -10.44
C GLU A 87 -3.63 27.53 -11.36
N THR A 88 -3.80 28.79 -10.95
CA THR A 88 -3.33 29.92 -11.74
C THR A 88 -1.83 29.75 -11.96
N ILE A 89 -1.43 29.39 -13.17
CA ILE A 89 -0.02 29.27 -13.53
C ILE A 89 0.52 30.70 -13.61
N GLU A 90 1.27 31.11 -12.61
CA GLU A 90 2.06 32.35 -12.69
C GLU A 90 3.20 32.13 -13.70
N VAL A 91 3.22 32.94 -14.75
CA VAL A 91 4.28 32.96 -15.76
C VAL A 91 5.05 34.28 -15.65
N GLU A 92 6.37 34.19 -15.67
CA GLU A 92 7.28 35.33 -15.65
C GLU A 92 8.07 35.34 -16.97
N VAL A 93 8.24 36.51 -17.58
CA VAL A 93 9.07 36.67 -18.78
C VAL A 93 10.43 37.14 -18.31
N ASP A 94 11.49 36.38 -18.63
CA ASP A 94 12.85 36.76 -18.26
C ASP A 94 13.40 37.91 -19.12
N ASP A 95 14.61 38.37 -18.80
CA ASP A 95 15.31 39.45 -19.53
C ASP A 95 15.61 39.10 -21.00
N GLU A 96 15.54 37.82 -21.38
CA GLU A 96 15.73 37.33 -22.76
C GLU A 96 14.40 37.23 -23.53
N GLY A 97 13.26 37.53 -22.89
CA GLY A 97 11.93 37.44 -23.49
C GLY A 97 11.35 36.02 -23.50
N ILE A 98 11.92 35.09 -22.73
CA ILE A 98 11.47 33.71 -22.62
C ILE A 98 10.46 33.62 -21.47
N LEU A 99 9.32 32.97 -21.74
CA LEU A 99 8.32 32.64 -20.73
C LEU A 99 8.81 31.49 -19.85
N HIS A 100 9.05 31.77 -18.58
CA HIS A 100 9.28 30.77 -17.54
C HIS A 100 8.02 30.61 -16.70
N GLN A 101 7.62 29.36 -16.46
CA GLN A 101 6.68 29.08 -15.38
C GLN A 101 7.36 29.48 -14.08
N ARG A 102 6.79 30.44 -13.35
CA ARG A 102 7.30 30.78 -12.03
C ARG A 102 7.15 29.52 -11.17
N ALA A 103 8.23 29.07 -10.55
CA ALA A 103 8.16 27.99 -9.59
C ALA A 103 7.03 28.33 -8.61
N PRO A 104 6.08 27.41 -8.35
CA PRO A 104 5.03 27.65 -7.38
C PRO A 104 5.71 28.25 -6.16
N LYS A 105 5.27 29.44 -5.75
CA LYS A 105 5.82 30.09 -4.56
C LYS A 105 5.79 29.00 -3.49
N GLU A 106 6.97 28.54 -3.05
CA GLU A 106 7.04 27.50 -2.02
C GLU A 106 6.09 27.98 -0.94
N PRO A 107 5.05 27.19 -0.60
CA PRO A 107 4.05 27.64 0.35
C PRO A 107 4.83 28.19 1.52
N GLU A 108 4.67 29.50 1.79
CA GLU A 108 5.30 30.12 2.96
C GLU A 108 4.97 29.17 4.10
N GLU A 109 5.98 28.62 4.77
CA GLU A 109 5.82 27.63 5.82
C GLU A 109 4.82 28.22 6.83
N GLU A 110 3.54 27.91 6.66
CA GLU A 110 2.52 28.35 7.59
C GLU A 110 2.88 27.59 8.86
N ASP A 111 3.22 28.33 9.92
CA ASP A 111 3.59 27.81 11.24
C ASP A 111 2.57 26.77 11.81
N GLY A 112 1.42 26.54 11.16
CA GLY A 112 0.42 25.53 11.50
C GLY A 112 0.47 24.21 10.69
N ALA A 113 1.32 24.07 9.67
CA ALA A 113 1.39 22.83 8.87
C ALA A 113 1.83 21.62 9.73
N ASP A 114 2.76 21.84 10.65
CA ASP A 114 3.23 20.83 11.61
C ASP A 114 2.10 20.38 12.56
N ASP A 115 1.25 21.31 12.99
CA ASP A 115 0.11 21.02 13.88
C ASP A 115 -0.96 20.19 13.16
N MET A 116 -1.23 20.50 11.88
CA MET A 116 -2.17 19.73 11.06
C MET A 116 -1.68 18.29 10.85
N LEU A 117 -0.40 18.10 10.49
CA LEU A 117 0.18 16.78 10.32
C LEU A 117 0.25 15.99 11.63
N ALA A 118 0.56 16.65 12.74
CA ALA A 118 0.52 16.03 14.05
C ALA A 118 -0.89 15.55 14.41
N GLY A 119 -1.91 16.34 14.09
CA GLY A 119 -3.33 15.98 14.26
C GLY A 119 -3.73 14.77 13.41
N ALA A 120 -3.39 14.77 12.12
CA ALA A 120 -3.65 13.66 11.22
C ALA A 120 -2.96 12.36 11.66
N TRP A 121 -1.68 12.46 12.07
CA TRP A 121 -0.92 11.34 12.63
C TRP A 121 -1.60 10.77 13.90
N ALA A 122 -2.00 11.64 14.83
CA ALA A 122 -2.68 11.22 16.06
C ALA A 122 -4.02 10.53 15.77
N GLY A 123 -4.77 11.03 14.78
CA GLY A 123 -6.00 10.41 14.29
C GLY A 123 -5.76 8.99 13.76
N LEU A 124 -4.76 8.81 12.89
CA LEU A 124 -4.37 7.49 12.38
C LEU A 124 -3.91 6.54 13.50
N LYS A 125 -3.15 7.04 14.47
CA LYS A 125 -2.70 6.26 15.63
C LYS A 125 -3.89 5.77 16.46
N ALA A 126 -4.87 6.64 16.69
CA ALA A 126 -6.09 6.28 17.41
C ALA A 126 -6.94 5.25 16.64
N GLN A 127 -7.15 5.43 15.34
CA GLN A 127 -7.87 4.48 14.48
C GLN A 127 -7.20 3.10 14.47
N CYS A 128 -5.88 3.06 14.33
CA CYS A 128 -5.10 1.83 14.39
C CYS A 128 -5.27 1.12 15.75
N GLY A 129 -5.24 1.88 16.86
CA GLY A 129 -5.49 1.36 18.20
C GLY A 129 -6.89 0.77 18.38
N LEU A 130 -7.92 1.42 17.81
CA LEU A 130 -9.29 0.90 17.81
C LEU A 130 -9.39 -0.43 17.06
N LEU A 131 -8.85 -0.50 15.84
CA LEU A 131 -8.87 -1.72 15.02
C LEU A 131 -8.11 -2.88 15.66
N LEU A 132 -6.97 -2.61 16.31
CA LEU A 132 -6.23 -3.61 17.08
C LEU A 132 -7.00 -4.12 18.31
N GLY A 133 -7.89 -3.29 18.87
CA GLY A 133 -8.75 -3.63 20.00
C GLY A 133 -10.06 -4.34 19.62
N MET A 134 -10.45 -4.32 18.35
CA MET A 134 -11.67 -4.98 17.87
C MET A 134 -11.55 -6.49 17.92
N ARG A 135 -12.64 -7.16 18.32
CA ARG A 135 -12.68 -8.63 18.41
C ARG A 135 -12.68 -9.26 17.03
N GLU A 136 -13.27 -8.58 16.06
CA GLU A 136 -13.33 -8.95 14.65
C GLU A 136 -11.92 -9.10 14.08
N GLY A 137 -11.05 -8.12 14.35
CA GLY A 137 -9.65 -8.16 13.93
C GLY A 137 -8.85 -9.29 14.58
N GLN A 138 -9.25 -9.78 15.75
CA GLN A 138 -8.58 -10.92 16.39
C GLN A 138 -8.91 -12.26 15.71
N ASN A 139 -9.99 -12.34 14.94
CA ASN A 139 -10.36 -13.54 14.20
C ASN A 139 -9.72 -13.62 12.80
N ASP A 140 -9.10 -12.52 12.35
CA ASP A 140 -8.35 -12.45 11.09
C ASP A 140 -6.86 -12.20 11.40
N PRO A 141 -6.02 -13.25 11.44
CA PRO A 141 -4.60 -13.11 11.74
C PRO A 141 -3.84 -12.25 10.73
N GLU A 142 -4.28 -12.22 9.47
CA GLU A 142 -3.63 -11.44 8.41
C GLU A 142 -3.89 -9.94 8.66
N PHE A 143 -5.14 -9.58 8.91
CA PHE A 143 -5.52 -8.23 9.30
C PHE A 143 -4.80 -7.78 10.58
N GLN A 144 -4.79 -8.61 11.62
CA GLN A 144 -4.14 -8.29 12.88
C GLN A 144 -2.63 -8.06 12.70
N GLY A 145 -1.96 -8.93 11.93
CA GLY A 145 -0.55 -8.80 11.61
C GLY A 145 -0.26 -7.50 10.83
N ALA A 146 -1.07 -7.19 9.82
CA ALA A 146 -0.96 -5.95 9.06
C ALA A 146 -1.11 -4.71 9.96
N MET A 147 -2.07 -4.70 10.88
CA MET A 147 -2.29 -3.57 11.78
C MET A 147 -1.19 -3.40 12.83
N GLN A 148 -0.58 -4.49 13.31
CA GLN A 148 0.59 -4.40 14.17
C GLN A 148 1.78 -3.78 13.42
N LEU A 149 2.03 -4.21 12.18
CA LEU A 149 3.11 -3.66 11.35
C LEU A 149 2.85 -2.19 10.99
N TYR A 150 1.61 -1.82 10.69
CA TYR A 150 1.20 -0.44 10.48
C TYR A 150 1.44 0.41 11.73
N ASN A 151 1.07 -0.08 12.91
CA ASN A 151 1.29 0.62 14.18
C ASN A 151 2.78 0.83 14.50
N ILE A 152 3.62 -0.16 14.16
CA ILE A 152 5.08 -0.05 14.26
C ILE A 152 5.60 1.01 13.29
N ALA A 153 5.10 1.03 12.04
CA ALA A 153 5.51 2.00 11.03
C ALA A 153 5.11 3.44 11.41
N LEU A 154 3.97 3.63 12.06
CA LEU A 154 3.54 4.92 12.61
C LEU A 154 4.50 5.48 13.68
N GLY A 155 5.26 4.62 14.36
CA GLY A 155 6.09 5.02 15.50
C GLY A 155 5.27 5.56 16.68
N ASP A 156 5.95 6.11 17.69
CA ASP A 156 5.32 6.68 18.90
C ASP A 156 5.04 8.18 18.78
N SER A 157 5.55 8.81 17.72
CA SER A 157 5.36 10.21 17.37
C SER A 157 5.54 10.41 15.87
N LEU A 158 5.04 11.53 15.33
CA LEU A 158 5.25 11.94 13.95
C LEU A 158 6.75 11.87 13.56
N LYS A 159 7.65 12.37 14.43
CA LYS A 159 9.11 12.37 14.21
C LYS A 159 9.74 10.98 14.12
N THR A 160 9.11 9.97 14.71
CA THR A 160 9.58 8.57 14.69
C THR A 160 8.88 7.73 13.64
N THR A 161 8.01 8.34 12.82
CA THR A 161 7.27 7.65 11.78
C THR A 161 8.23 7.18 10.69
N ASN A 162 8.15 5.89 10.34
CA ASN A 162 8.87 5.35 9.19
C ASN A 162 8.00 5.51 7.94
N ILE A 163 8.14 6.65 7.25
CA ILE A 163 7.32 7.04 6.09
C ILE A 163 7.26 5.94 5.02
N TYR A 164 8.40 5.34 4.66
CA TYR A 164 8.42 4.30 3.63
C TYR A 164 7.65 3.05 4.04
N GLN A 165 7.87 2.57 5.27
CA GLN A 165 7.14 1.41 5.77
C GLN A 165 5.66 1.72 5.92
N LEU A 166 5.33 2.94 6.35
CA LEU A 166 3.95 3.37 6.51
C LEU A 166 3.22 3.38 5.17
N GLY A 167 3.83 3.94 4.12
CA GLY A 167 3.25 3.94 2.77
C GLY A 167 3.05 2.52 2.21
N GLN A 168 3.99 1.60 2.46
CA GLN A 168 3.82 0.18 2.10
C GLN A 168 2.66 -0.48 2.84
N MET A 169 2.53 -0.23 4.15
CA MET A 169 1.41 -0.75 4.93
C MET A 169 0.08 -0.08 4.53
N GLY A 170 0.13 1.14 3.99
CA GLY A 170 -1.01 1.79 3.34
C GLY A 170 -1.56 1.01 2.16
N ILE A 171 -0.70 0.50 1.29
CA ILE A 171 -1.11 -0.33 0.15
C ILE A 171 -1.78 -1.61 0.64
N VAL A 172 -1.21 -2.27 1.66
CA VAL A 172 -1.82 -3.47 2.29
C VAL A 172 -3.18 -3.12 2.89
N LEU A 173 -3.29 -1.99 3.60
CA LEU A 173 -4.54 -1.53 4.18
C LEU A 173 -5.61 -1.27 3.12
N GLN A 174 -5.26 -0.68 1.97
CA GLN A 174 -6.20 -0.48 0.85
C GLN A 174 -6.69 -1.81 0.27
N GLN A 175 -5.81 -2.82 0.15
CA GLN A 175 -6.20 -4.15 -0.31
C GLN A 175 -7.18 -4.81 0.66
N ILE A 176 -6.92 -4.71 1.96
CA ILE A 176 -7.84 -5.19 3.01
C ILE A 176 -9.19 -4.47 2.90
N ALA A 177 -9.17 -3.14 2.81
CA ALA A 177 -10.38 -2.33 2.70
C ALA A 177 -11.22 -2.74 1.48
N SER A 178 -10.60 -3.04 0.34
CA SER A 178 -11.31 -3.47 -0.87
C SER A 178 -12.06 -4.81 -0.73
N LYS A 179 -11.68 -5.65 0.24
CA LYS A 179 -12.27 -6.97 0.49
C LYS A 179 -13.20 -7.02 1.69
N VAL A 180 -13.25 -5.94 2.47
CA VAL A 180 -13.83 -5.95 3.82
C VAL A 180 -15.35 -6.22 3.80
N GLY A 181 -16.03 -5.84 2.71
CA GLY A 181 -17.46 -6.07 2.51
C GLY A 181 -17.90 -7.54 2.41
N GLU A 182 -16.96 -8.48 2.25
CA GLU A 182 -17.26 -9.91 2.07
C GLU A 182 -17.22 -10.72 3.39
N GLY A 183 -16.66 -10.16 4.47
CA GLY A 183 -16.40 -10.94 5.70
C GLY A 183 -16.43 -10.18 7.02
N TYR A 184 -16.58 -8.85 6.99
CA TYR A 184 -16.59 -8.03 8.19
C TYR A 184 -17.98 -7.44 8.48
N PHE A 185 -18.25 -7.16 9.75
CA PHE A 185 -19.43 -6.35 10.11
C PHE A 185 -19.32 -4.96 9.49
N GLU A 186 -20.45 -4.41 9.07
CA GLU A 186 -20.55 -3.08 8.42
C GLU A 186 -19.84 -1.98 9.20
N SER A 187 -19.91 -2.02 10.55
CA SER A 187 -19.21 -1.06 11.40
C SER A 187 -17.69 -1.18 11.34
N ALA A 188 -17.14 -2.40 11.27
CA ALA A 188 -15.70 -2.62 11.16
C ALA A 188 -15.21 -2.28 9.74
N ALA A 189 -15.98 -2.67 8.73
CA ALA A 189 -15.76 -2.32 7.33
C ALA A 189 -15.60 -0.80 7.13
N SER A 190 -16.56 -0.02 7.64
CA SER A 190 -16.52 1.44 7.54
C SER A 190 -15.30 2.07 8.21
N ILE A 191 -14.85 1.52 9.35
CA ILE A 191 -13.66 2.03 10.04
C ILE A 191 -12.38 1.70 9.27
N ILE A 192 -12.28 0.51 8.69
CA ILE A 192 -11.14 0.08 7.86
C ILE A 192 -11.04 0.94 6.60
N GLU A 193 -12.16 1.14 5.90
CA GLU A 193 -12.23 2.01 4.72
C GLU A 193 -11.86 3.47 5.06
N GLY A 194 -12.41 4.00 6.14
CA GLY A 194 -12.08 5.35 6.61
C GLY A 194 -10.60 5.51 6.98
N MET A 195 -9.99 4.51 7.62
CA MET A 195 -8.56 4.54 7.92
C MET A 195 -7.70 4.47 6.65
N ALA A 196 -8.11 3.70 5.64
CA ALA A 196 -7.39 3.61 4.37
C ALA A 196 -7.38 4.95 3.62
N LEU A 197 -8.51 5.66 3.62
CA LEU A 197 -8.63 7.01 3.06
C LEU A 197 -7.76 8.01 3.82
N ASN A 198 -7.89 8.06 5.15
CA ASN A 198 -7.08 8.95 6.00
C ASN A 198 -5.58 8.69 5.85
N HIS A 199 -5.17 7.42 5.70
CA HIS A 199 -3.78 7.07 5.42
C HIS A 199 -3.31 7.68 4.10
N GLN A 200 -4.13 7.55 3.05
CA GLN A 200 -3.79 8.06 1.73
C GLN A 200 -3.63 9.58 1.72
N GLU A 201 -4.51 10.30 2.41
CA GLU A 201 -4.38 11.75 2.58
C GLU A 201 -3.10 12.08 3.36
N PHE A 202 -2.88 11.41 4.50
CA PHE A 202 -1.70 11.65 5.34
C PHE A 202 -0.38 11.40 4.61
N ILE A 203 -0.23 10.27 3.92
CA ILE A 203 1.04 9.88 3.31
C ILE A 203 1.42 10.78 2.12
N GLN A 204 0.45 11.43 1.48
CA GLN A 204 0.69 12.37 0.38
C GLN A 204 1.37 13.68 0.83
N HIS A 205 1.43 13.96 2.13
CA HIS A 205 2.16 15.13 2.62
C HIS A 205 3.67 14.90 2.72
N PHE A 206 4.15 13.66 2.59
CA PHE A 206 5.57 13.35 2.73
C PHE A 206 6.26 13.26 1.37
N LYS A 207 7.21 14.16 1.13
CA LYS A 207 8.00 14.19 -0.10
C LYS A 207 8.77 12.89 -0.33
N GLU A 208 9.28 12.29 0.75
CA GLU A 208 10.02 11.03 0.73
C GLU A 208 9.19 9.89 0.13
N TRP A 209 7.89 9.87 0.40
CA TRP A 209 6.99 8.86 -0.16
C TRP A 209 6.78 9.07 -1.66
N HIS A 210 6.56 10.31 -2.11
CA HIS A 210 6.44 10.64 -3.53
C HIS A 210 7.72 10.32 -4.30
N GLU A 211 8.89 10.65 -3.74
CA GLU A 211 10.18 10.30 -4.32
C GLU A 211 10.34 8.78 -4.45
N TYR A 212 9.89 8.03 -3.45
CA TYR A 212 9.90 6.57 -3.50
C TYR A 212 8.96 6.01 -4.58
N GLN A 213 7.73 6.52 -4.70
CA GLN A 213 6.77 6.08 -5.71
C GLN A 213 7.24 6.41 -7.14
N ASN A 214 7.93 7.54 -7.31
CA ASN A 214 8.44 7.99 -8.62
C ASN A 214 9.81 7.41 -8.97
N ARG A 215 10.50 6.77 -8.02
CA ARG A 215 11.78 6.13 -8.30
C ARG A 215 11.53 4.97 -9.27
N LYS A 216 12.06 5.12 -10.49
CA LYS A 216 12.15 3.97 -11.40
C LYS A 216 12.92 2.87 -10.67
N PRO A 217 12.48 1.61 -10.72
CA PRO A 217 13.21 0.52 -10.09
C PRO A 217 14.67 0.58 -10.55
N GLU A 218 15.57 0.78 -9.60
CA GLU A 218 17.00 0.86 -9.85
C GLU A 218 17.52 -0.54 -10.15
N ALA A 219 17.44 -0.90 -11.44
CA ALA A 219 17.83 -2.19 -11.99
C ALA A 219 17.04 -3.39 -11.42
N GLU A 220 16.82 -4.39 -12.28
CA GLU A 220 16.33 -5.68 -11.82
C GLU A 220 17.26 -6.21 -10.71
N PRO A 221 16.72 -6.91 -9.70
CA PRO A 221 17.55 -7.49 -8.65
C PRO A 221 18.59 -8.39 -9.31
N THR A 222 19.87 -8.23 -8.95
CA THR A 222 20.94 -9.00 -9.58
C THR A 222 20.65 -10.50 -9.41
N ALA A 223 21.05 -11.30 -10.40
CA ALA A 223 20.90 -12.76 -10.31
C ALA A 223 21.55 -13.34 -9.04
N GLU A 224 22.58 -12.68 -8.53
CA GLU A 224 23.22 -12.99 -7.26
C GLU A 224 22.30 -12.73 -6.05
N ALA A 225 21.64 -11.57 -5.97
CA ALA A 225 20.69 -11.28 -4.89
C ALA A 225 19.52 -12.27 -4.86
N VAL A 226 18.95 -12.58 -6.04
CA VAL A 226 17.89 -13.59 -6.18
C VAL A 226 18.41 -14.98 -5.79
N GLY A 227 19.65 -15.32 -6.17
CA GLY A 227 20.31 -16.57 -5.81
C GLY A 227 20.51 -16.72 -4.31
N SER A 228 20.96 -15.67 -3.62
CA SER A 228 21.15 -15.64 -2.17
C SER A 228 19.81 -15.76 -1.42
N ALA A 229 18.76 -15.08 -1.90
CA ALA A 229 17.41 -15.21 -1.35
C ALA A 229 16.90 -16.66 -1.43
N ARG A 230 17.11 -17.29 -2.57
CA ARG A 230 16.72 -18.69 -2.81
C ARG A 230 17.47 -19.66 -1.91
N LYS A 231 18.79 -19.47 -1.73
CA LYS A 231 19.59 -20.28 -0.80
C LYS A 231 19.06 -20.17 0.63
N PHE A 232 18.75 -18.96 1.09
CA PHE A 232 18.19 -18.75 2.42
C PHE A 232 16.81 -19.41 2.59
N ILE A 233 15.92 -19.30 1.61
CA ILE A 233 14.62 -19.99 1.65
C ILE A 233 14.80 -21.51 1.71
N ASN A 234 15.66 -22.07 0.84
CA ASN A 234 15.93 -23.50 0.85
C ASN A 234 16.47 -23.96 2.20
N PHE A 235 17.37 -23.19 2.81
CA PHE A 235 17.86 -23.46 4.15
C PHE A 235 16.74 -23.50 5.19
N LEU A 236 15.77 -22.59 5.12
CA LEU A 236 14.60 -22.63 6.01
C LEU A 236 13.74 -23.89 5.79
N ILE A 237 13.62 -24.37 4.55
CA ILE A 237 12.89 -25.61 4.24
C ILE A 237 13.65 -26.83 4.79
N GLU A 238 14.95 -26.93 4.49
CA GLU A 238 15.79 -28.08 4.86
C GLU A 238 15.84 -28.31 6.38
N ASN A 239 15.77 -27.23 7.15
CA ASN A 239 15.77 -27.29 8.61
C ASN A 239 14.36 -27.30 9.23
N GLY A 240 13.30 -27.44 8.43
CA GLY A 240 11.92 -27.54 8.91
C GLY A 240 11.34 -26.23 9.48
N TYR A 241 11.98 -25.08 9.23
CA TYR A 241 11.52 -23.77 9.65
C TYR A 241 10.46 -23.17 8.72
N CYS A 242 10.40 -23.63 7.47
CA CYS A 242 9.46 -23.15 6.47
C CYS A 242 8.85 -24.32 5.70
N SER A 243 7.53 -24.31 5.51
CA SER A 243 6.88 -25.27 4.61
C SER A 243 7.20 -24.94 3.14
N GLU A 244 7.16 -25.94 2.26
CA GLU A 244 7.35 -25.73 0.82
C GLU A 244 6.37 -24.70 0.23
N ASP A 245 5.11 -24.68 0.70
CA ASP A 245 4.08 -23.71 0.27
C ASP A 245 4.44 -22.26 0.70
N LEU A 246 4.91 -22.09 1.94
CA LEU A 246 5.38 -20.78 2.41
C LEU A 246 6.65 -20.34 1.67
N ALA A 247 7.54 -21.27 1.36
CA ALA A 247 8.74 -21.00 0.58
C ALA A 247 8.43 -20.58 -0.86
N GLU A 248 7.46 -21.21 -1.51
CA GLU A 248 7.00 -20.83 -2.84
C GLU A 248 6.39 -19.41 -2.83
N LYS A 249 5.58 -19.09 -1.81
CA LYS A 249 5.06 -17.74 -1.61
C LYS A 249 6.16 -16.71 -1.38
N LEU A 250 7.16 -17.01 -0.54
CA LEU A 250 8.32 -16.15 -0.33
C LEU A 250 9.12 -15.95 -1.63
N TYR A 251 9.25 -16.99 -2.45
CA TYR A 251 9.93 -16.92 -3.74
C TYR A 251 9.17 -16.07 -4.77
N LEU A 252 7.85 -16.24 -4.86
CA LEU A 252 6.99 -15.40 -5.68
C LEU A 252 7.01 -13.95 -5.21
N MET A 253 7.06 -13.71 -3.90
CA MET A 253 7.22 -12.38 -3.33
C MET A 253 8.59 -11.77 -3.65
N ILE A 254 9.70 -12.53 -3.59
CA ILE A 254 11.02 -12.05 -4.01
C ILE A 254 11.05 -11.69 -5.50
N LYS A 255 10.37 -12.48 -6.34
CA LYS A 255 10.26 -12.21 -7.78
C LYS A 255 9.36 -11.02 -8.10
N ALA A 256 8.30 -10.81 -7.34
CA ALA A 256 7.32 -9.74 -7.54
C ALA A 256 7.73 -8.43 -6.85
N ALA A 257 8.55 -8.51 -5.80
CA ALA A 257 9.16 -7.37 -5.15
C ALA A 257 10.23 -6.79 -6.09
N ASP A 258 9.78 -5.87 -6.92
CA ASP A 258 10.64 -4.92 -7.62
C ASP A 258 11.66 -4.37 -6.61
N ALA A 259 12.95 -4.43 -6.95
CA ALA A 259 14.12 -4.57 -6.07
C ALA A 259 14.27 -3.57 -4.89
N GLY A 260 13.35 -3.58 -3.93
CA GLY A 260 13.36 -2.67 -2.80
C GLY A 260 14.10 -3.25 -1.60
N GLN A 261 15.11 -2.55 -1.09
CA GLN A 261 15.75 -2.79 0.23
C GLN A 261 14.74 -3.00 1.38
N GLN A 262 13.51 -2.50 1.25
CA GLN A 262 12.45 -2.61 2.25
C GLN A 262 11.82 -4.01 2.32
N PHE A 263 11.71 -4.74 1.20
CA PHE A 263 11.27 -6.15 1.21
C PHE A 263 12.23 -7.01 2.03
N TRP A 264 13.54 -6.79 1.84
CA TRP A 264 14.58 -7.45 2.63
C TRP A 264 14.49 -7.12 4.12
N ARG A 265 14.18 -5.87 4.49
CA ARG A 265 13.92 -5.52 5.90
C ARG A 265 12.69 -6.24 6.47
N GLN A 266 11.60 -6.35 5.70
CA GLN A 266 10.41 -7.08 6.13
C GLN A 266 10.70 -8.58 6.27
N LEU A 267 11.43 -9.18 5.32
CA LEU A 267 11.87 -10.58 5.40
C LEU A 267 12.72 -10.83 6.65
N VAL A 268 13.65 -9.91 6.96
CA VAL A 268 14.50 -9.99 8.17
C VAL A 268 13.68 -9.78 9.45
N LEU A 269 12.69 -8.88 9.46
CA LEU A 269 11.78 -8.69 10.60
C LEU A 269 10.87 -9.90 10.81
N LEU A 270 10.35 -10.47 9.72
CA LEU A 270 9.56 -11.70 9.74
C LEU A 270 10.41 -12.85 10.29
N ALA A 271 11.64 -13.00 9.80
CA ALA A 271 12.57 -14.01 10.28
C ALA A 271 12.92 -13.82 11.77
N LYS A 272 13.10 -12.58 12.21
CA LYS A 272 13.36 -12.24 13.62
C LYS A 272 12.18 -12.56 14.53
N ASN A 273 10.95 -12.28 14.09
CA ASN A 273 9.75 -12.47 14.91
C ASN A 273 9.27 -13.93 14.90
N LEU A 274 9.40 -14.62 13.78
CA LEU A 274 8.97 -16.02 13.64
C LEU A 274 10.01 -17.01 14.17
N PHE A 275 11.31 -16.70 14.09
CA PHE A 275 12.37 -17.65 14.44
C PHE A 275 13.18 -17.21 15.67
N ILE A 276 13.68 -15.97 15.72
CA ILE A 276 14.58 -15.53 16.80
C ILE A 276 13.84 -15.33 18.14
N ALA A 277 12.62 -14.78 18.12
CA ALA A 277 11.86 -14.55 19.36
C ALA A 277 11.36 -15.85 20.05
N PRO A 278 10.89 -16.88 19.32
CA PRO A 278 10.61 -18.20 19.89
C PRO A 278 11.88 -18.95 20.34
N MET A 279 12.98 -18.87 19.58
CA MET A 279 14.27 -19.46 19.99
C MET A 279 14.78 -18.86 21.31
N GLY A 280 14.68 -17.54 21.51
CA GLY A 280 15.03 -16.90 22.78
C GLY A 280 14.13 -17.31 23.96
N LYS A 281 12.90 -17.77 23.71
CA LYS A 281 12.05 -18.39 24.74
C LYS A 281 12.44 -19.84 25.00
N ALA A 282 12.80 -20.61 23.98
CA ALA A 282 13.27 -21.99 24.12
C ALA A 282 14.60 -22.08 24.88
N VAL A 283 15.55 -21.17 24.62
CA VAL A 283 16.82 -21.05 25.37
C VAL A 283 16.58 -20.69 26.85
N LYS A 284 15.54 -19.91 27.17
CA LYS A 284 15.14 -19.61 28.55
C LYS A 284 14.40 -20.74 29.26
N GLN A 285 14.01 -21.79 28.54
CA GLN A 285 13.22 -22.92 29.07
C GLN A 285 14.06 -24.19 29.30
N ASP A 286 15.39 -24.06 29.50
CA ASP A 286 16.27 -25.13 30.01
C ASP A 286 16.24 -26.44 29.19
N LYS A 287 16.47 -26.33 27.87
CA LYS A 287 16.90 -27.49 27.06
C LYS A 287 18.31 -27.27 26.53
N PRO A 288 19.35 -27.74 27.25
CA PRO A 288 20.75 -27.54 26.87
C PRO A 288 21.11 -28.17 25.52
N ASP A 289 20.43 -29.25 25.14
CA ASP A 289 20.81 -30.10 24.00
C ASP A 289 20.68 -29.44 22.62
N HIS A 290 20.04 -28.27 22.52
CA HIS A 290 19.90 -27.51 21.27
C HIS A 290 20.64 -26.17 21.27
N LEU A 291 21.38 -25.86 22.34
CA LEU A 291 22.02 -24.56 22.50
C LEU A 291 23.15 -24.36 21.47
N ASP A 292 23.94 -25.40 21.21
CA ASP A 292 25.04 -25.33 20.23
C ASP A 292 24.54 -25.17 18.78
N GLU A 293 23.48 -25.90 18.40
CA GLU A 293 22.80 -25.72 17.09
C GLU A 293 22.18 -24.32 16.98
N THR A 294 21.57 -23.82 18.05
CA THR A 294 20.96 -22.47 18.06
C THR A 294 22.01 -21.36 17.94
N ILE A 295 23.20 -21.56 18.50
CA ILE A 295 24.32 -20.61 18.41
C ILE A 295 24.95 -20.64 17.02
N GLU A 296 25.12 -21.82 16.42
CA GLU A 296 25.61 -21.94 15.04
C GLU A 296 24.65 -21.27 14.04
N LEU A 297 23.34 -21.44 14.23
CA LEU A 297 22.31 -20.76 13.45
C LEU A 297 22.32 -19.23 13.63
N ALA A 298 22.60 -18.76 14.85
CA ALA A 298 22.76 -17.34 15.14
C ALA A 298 24.02 -16.75 14.50
N ASP A 299 25.16 -17.44 14.57
CA ASP A 299 26.42 -17.02 13.96
C ASP A 299 26.31 -17.00 12.42
N GLN A 300 25.64 -18.00 11.82
CA GLN A 300 25.35 -18.03 10.37
C GLN A 300 24.37 -16.93 9.94
N ALA A 301 23.37 -16.61 10.76
CA ALA A 301 22.47 -15.49 10.52
C ALA A 301 23.20 -14.14 10.68
N GLU A 302 24.14 -14.02 11.63
CA GLU A 302 24.99 -12.84 11.84
C GLU A 302 25.90 -12.61 10.62
N GLU A 303 26.61 -13.63 10.16
CA GLU A 303 27.46 -13.57 8.96
C GLU A 303 26.65 -13.27 7.69
N PHE A 304 25.45 -13.83 7.56
CA PHE A 304 24.54 -13.55 6.45
C PHE A 304 24.04 -12.10 6.47
N ILE A 305 23.71 -11.56 7.65
CA ILE A 305 23.27 -10.17 7.84
C ILE A 305 24.43 -9.19 7.63
N GLU A 306 25.65 -9.52 8.06
CA GLU A 306 26.85 -8.68 7.88
C GLU A 306 27.27 -8.57 6.41
N ASN A 307 27.08 -9.63 5.61
CA ASN A 307 27.38 -9.63 4.18
C ASN A 307 26.33 -8.90 3.31
N LEU A 308 25.12 -8.68 3.83
CA LEU A 308 24.08 -7.87 3.18
C LEU A 308 24.28 -6.40 3.56
N SER A 309 25.00 -5.65 2.72
CA SER A 309 25.40 -4.27 3.03
C SER A 309 24.20 -3.30 3.17
N SER A 310 23.85 -3.04 4.44
CA SER A 310 23.11 -1.92 5.06
C SER A 310 21.59 -1.78 4.88
N PRO A 311 20.84 -1.77 6.01
CA PRO A 311 20.69 -0.58 6.86
C PRO A 311 21.07 -0.83 8.33
N TRP A 312 22.05 -0.06 8.78
CA TRP A 312 22.87 -0.25 9.97
C TRP A 312 22.13 -0.40 11.32
N TYR A 313 20.94 0.17 11.52
CA TYR A 313 20.33 0.23 12.86
C TYR A 313 19.85 -1.12 13.40
N TRP A 314 19.20 -1.95 12.56
CA TRP A 314 18.63 -3.23 13.01
C TRP A 314 19.62 -4.38 12.99
N ALA A 315 20.59 -4.34 12.08
CA ALA A 315 21.74 -5.24 12.08
C ALA A 315 22.58 -5.03 13.35
N GLU A 316 22.85 -3.79 13.74
CA GLU A 316 23.60 -3.47 14.96
C GLU A 316 22.87 -3.93 16.24
N ILE A 317 21.54 -3.80 16.30
CA ILE A 317 20.73 -4.31 17.43
C ILE A 317 20.73 -5.85 17.48
N ALA A 318 20.66 -6.53 16.33
CA ALA A 318 20.74 -7.98 16.26
C ALA A 318 22.12 -8.47 16.72
N ILE A 319 23.20 -7.92 16.14
CA ILE A 319 24.60 -8.20 16.48
C ILE A 319 24.88 -7.96 17.97
N LYS A 320 24.46 -6.81 18.54
CA LYS A 320 24.64 -6.53 19.98
C LYS A 320 23.94 -7.56 20.87
N ARG A 321 22.80 -8.10 20.43
CA ARG A 321 22.02 -9.08 21.20
C ARG A 321 22.61 -10.48 21.09
N LEU A 322 23.13 -10.86 19.92
CA LEU A 322 23.86 -12.11 19.70
C LEU A 322 25.17 -12.14 20.49
N ARG A 323 25.96 -11.06 20.45
CA ARG A 323 27.17 -10.92 21.28
C ARG A 323 26.89 -11.05 22.77
N ARG A 324 25.78 -10.49 23.26
CA ARG A 324 25.37 -10.61 24.67
C ARG A 324 25.05 -12.06 25.06
N LEU A 325 24.40 -12.84 24.18
CA LEU A 325 24.13 -14.26 24.41
C LEU A 325 25.44 -15.06 24.46
N LYS A 326 26.40 -14.74 23.59
CA LYS A 326 27.74 -15.34 23.61
C LYS A 326 28.53 -15.04 24.89
N THR A 327 28.48 -13.80 25.38
CA THR A 327 29.13 -13.42 26.65
C THR A 327 28.53 -14.14 27.86
N VAL A 328 27.21 -14.33 27.92
CA VAL A 328 26.57 -15.08 29.01
C VAL A 328 27.06 -16.53 29.04
N ARG A 329 27.18 -17.18 27.87
CA ARG A 329 27.73 -18.53 27.74
C ARG A 329 29.18 -18.63 28.24
N ASP A 330 30.04 -17.68 27.86
CA ASP A 330 31.45 -17.73 28.24
C ASP A 330 31.62 -17.54 29.76
N GLN A 331 30.72 -16.78 30.40
CA GLN A 331 30.67 -16.64 31.87
C GLN A 331 30.18 -17.91 32.59
N ASP A 332 29.23 -18.64 32.02
CA ASP A 332 28.74 -19.90 32.59
C ASP A 332 29.79 -21.03 32.44
N LYS A 333 30.58 -21.03 31.36
CA LYS A 333 31.69 -21.99 31.17
C LYS A 333 32.88 -21.79 32.11
N ASP A 334 33.10 -20.57 32.57
CA ASP A 334 34.15 -20.26 33.55
C ASP A 334 33.71 -20.53 35.00
N ALA A 335 32.42 -20.80 35.22
CA ALA A 335 31.83 -21.09 36.53
C ALA A 335 31.70 -22.61 36.83
N GLU A 336 31.87 -23.46 35.82
CA GLU A 336 32.02 -24.93 35.93
C GLU A 336 33.50 -25.34 36.00
#